data_AF-A0A0B5ERY0-F1
#
_entry.id   AF-A0A0B5ERY0-F1
#
_cell.length_a   1.000
_cell.length_b   1.000
_cell.length_c   1.000
_cell.angle_alpha   90.00
_cell.angle_beta   90.00
_cell.angle_gamma   90.00
#
_symmetry.space_group_name_H-M   'P 1'
#
loop_
_entity.id
_entity.type
_entity.pdbx_description
1 polymer ?
#
loop_
_entity_poly.entity_id
_entity_poly.type
_entity_poly.pdbx_seq_one_letter_code
_entity_poly.pdbx_strand_id
1 'polypeptide(L)'
;MGLSVFDRTAGDGAPARPGLRLGARQLPPITIPSLTDRVAAQTRASHPAGTGPVQAVVPHNVCVEDGSVTFMGLGGRAAIVVGLTPRLRPDLYGLGEAVQDEGALLHLDAHPGFLRASLLLPDTEVDLDTGLRLDQGDIQEFLHAAYASETVELHIQHTTHDRLLPYVCSAPGLRRAVDAGFAQFTQPPPDDLAAAVAAVNGTLNPAVRVPLHVTGKAALAVVFDVEV
;
A
#
# COMPACT_ATOMS: atom_id res chain seq x y z
N MET A 1 -16.38 -25.06 7.80
CA MET A 1 -16.79 -23.75 8.33
C MET A 1 -15.56 -22.87 8.29
N GLY A 2 -15.46 -21.97 7.31
CA GLY A 2 -14.29 -21.13 7.12
C GLY A 2 -14.30 -19.97 8.10
N LEU A 3 -13.36 -19.96 9.04
CA LEU A 3 -13.01 -18.75 9.76
C LEU A 3 -12.47 -17.76 8.73
N SER A 4 -13.06 -16.57 8.68
CA SER A 4 -12.54 -15.46 7.88
C SER A 4 -11.08 -15.24 8.26
N VAL A 5 -10.15 -15.43 7.30
CA VAL A 5 -8.71 -15.20 7.47
C VAL A 5 -8.40 -13.70 7.69
N PHE A 6 -9.43 -12.84 7.63
CA PHE A 6 -9.31 -11.38 7.63
C PHE A 6 -10.26 -10.76 8.64
N ASP A 7 -10.22 -11.23 9.89
CA ASP A 7 -10.76 -10.38 10.95
C ASP A 7 -9.83 -9.17 11.11
N ARG A 8 -10.19 -8.06 10.46
CA ARG A 8 -9.47 -6.77 10.56
C ARG A 8 -9.41 -6.25 12.01
N THR A 9 -10.21 -6.82 12.92
CA THR A 9 -10.23 -6.48 14.36
C THR A 9 -9.35 -7.39 15.23
N ALA A 10 -8.79 -8.48 14.66
CA ALA A 10 -7.81 -9.32 15.35
C ALA A 10 -6.47 -8.58 15.48
N GLY A 11 -6.32 -7.80 16.54
CA GLY A 11 -5.14 -6.95 16.77
C GLY A 11 -5.36 -5.77 17.71
N ASP A 12 -6.59 -5.54 18.17
CA ASP A 12 -6.94 -4.54 19.19
C ASP A 12 -6.22 -4.85 20.51
N GLY A 13 -4.99 -4.35 20.66
CA GLY A 13 -4.19 -4.49 21.87
C GLY A 13 -2.68 -4.66 21.67
N ALA A 14 -2.16 -4.74 20.44
CA ALA A 14 -0.70 -4.75 20.26
C ALA A 14 -0.13 -3.38 20.71
N PRO A 15 0.87 -3.35 21.61
CA PRO A 15 1.46 -2.10 22.08
C PRO A 15 2.07 -1.33 20.92
N ALA A 16 2.06 0.00 21.02
CA ALA A 16 2.74 0.87 20.08
C ALA A 16 4.19 0.39 19.90
N ARG A 17 4.54 -0.07 18.69
CA ARG A 17 5.92 -0.48 18.39
C ARG A 17 6.68 0.70 17.80
N PRO A 18 8.02 0.74 17.95
CA PRO A 18 8.82 1.76 17.27
C PRO A 18 8.49 1.78 15.78
N GLY A 19 8.42 2.97 15.19
CA GLY A 19 8.25 3.11 13.76
C GLY A 19 9.41 2.48 12.99
N LEU A 20 9.28 2.38 11.68
CA LEU A 20 10.34 1.99 10.77
C LEU A 20 11.25 3.18 10.46
N ARG A 21 12.46 2.88 9.99
CA ARG A 21 13.44 3.88 9.61
C ARG A 21 13.46 4.09 8.10
N LEU A 22 13.33 5.34 7.66
CA LEU A 22 13.58 5.72 6.27
C LEU A 22 14.97 6.36 6.19
N GLY A 23 15.96 5.55 5.81
CA GLY A 23 17.37 5.93 5.89
C GLY A 23 17.79 6.28 7.32
N ALA A 24 18.24 7.52 7.54
CA ALA A 24 18.64 7.99 8.85
C ALA A 24 17.47 8.38 9.77
N ARG A 25 16.25 8.56 9.24
CA ARG A 25 15.12 9.15 9.96
C ARG A 25 14.16 8.08 10.49
N GLN A 26 13.57 8.37 11.64
CA GLN A 26 12.64 7.50 12.34
C GLN A 26 11.21 7.97 12.09
N LEU A 27 10.34 7.09 11.60
CA LEU A 27 8.90 7.39 11.49
C LEU A 27 8.23 7.38 12.88
N PRO A 28 7.05 8.01 13.03
CA PRO A 28 6.26 7.95 14.26
C PRO A 28 6.02 6.51 14.73
N PRO A 29 5.67 6.29 16.01
CA PRO A 29 5.28 4.96 16.48
C PRO A 29 4.13 4.37 15.67
N ILE A 30 4.17 3.05 15.46
CA ILE A 30 3.08 2.31 14.83
C ILE A 30 2.07 1.97 15.92
N THR A 31 0.85 2.49 15.80
CA THR A 31 -0.25 2.25 16.74
C THR A 31 -1.33 1.35 16.15
N ILE A 32 -1.41 1.28 14.82
CA ILE A 32 -2.29 0.37 14.09
C ILE A 32 -1.41 -0.73 13.47
N PRO A 33 -1.57 -2.01 13.86
CA PRO A 33 -0.76 -3.12 13.36
C PRO A 33 -0.85 -3.28 11.84
N SER A 34 0.25 -3.72 11.23
CA SER A 34 0.29 -4.15 9.83
C SER A 34 -0.38 -5.52 9.63
N LEU A 35 -0.59 -5.91 8.37
CA LEU A 35 -0.95 -7.27 8.03
C LEU A 35 0.14 -8.25 8.46
N THR A 36 1.41 -7.90 8.31
CA THR A 36 2.55 -8.70 8.77
C THR A 36 2.43 -9.00 10.28
N ASP A 37 2.10 -8.00 11.09
CA ASP A 37 1.90 -8.14 12.53
C ASP A 37 0.73 -9.08 12.86
N ARG A 38 -0.40 -8.91 12.14
CA ARG A 38 -1.60 -9.75 12.32
C ARG A 38 -1.33 -11.22 11.98
N VAL A 39 -0.70 -11.46 10.83
CA VAL A 39 -0.30 -12.81 10.40
C VAL A 39 0.68 -13.41 11.41
N ALA A 40 1.66 -12.64 11.89
CA ALA A 40 2.60 -13.13 12.89
C ALA A 40 1.93 -13.53 14.21
N ALA A 41 0.97 -12.74 14.68
CA ALA A 41 0.19 -13.07 15.88
C ALA A 41 -0.64 -14.36 15.69
N GLN A 42 -1.32 -14.49 14.55
CA GLN A 42 -2.12 -15.66 14.22
C GLN A 42 -1.28 -16.94 14.14
N THR A 43 -0.11 -16.86 13.49
CA THR A 43 0.81 -18.00 13.40
C THR A 43 1.30 -18.43 14.77
N ARG A 44 1.71 -17.50 15.65
CA ARG A 44 2.12 -17.84 17.02
C ARG A 44 1.02 -18.49 17.85
N ALA A 45 -0.24 -18.11 17.61
CA ALA A 45 -1.38 -18.73 18.28
C ALA A 45 -1.70 -20.13 17.77
N SER A 46 -1.35 -20.43 16.52
CA SER A 46 -1.72 -21.68 15.83
C SER A 46 -0.62 -22.74 15.85
N HIS A 47 0.62 -22.37 16.16
CA HIS A 47 1.78 -23.25 16.11
C HIS A 47 2.53 -23.30 17.46
N PRO A 48 2.98 -24.49 17.91
CA PRO A 48 3.80 -24.60 19.11
C PRO A 48 5.11 -23.80 19.01
N ALA A 49 5.60 -23.30 20.15
CA ALA A 49 6.92 -22.67 20.23
C ALA A 49 8.02 -23.64 19.74
N GLY A 50 8.95 -23.13 18.92
CA GLY A 50 10.02 -23.95 18.33
C GLY A 50 9.63 -24.68 17.05
N THR A 51 8.47 -24.37 16.45
CA THR A 51 8.08 -24.86 15.11
C THR A 51 9.06 -24.41 14.02
N GLY A 52 9.78 -23.30 14.25
CA GLY A 52 10.64 -22.67 13.25
C GLY A 52 9.83 -21.75 12.32
N PRO A 53 10.41 -21.32 11.19
CA PRO A 53 9.74 -20.46 10.22
C PRO A 53 8.48 -21.12 9.64
N VAL A 54 7.34 -20.43 9.71
CA VAL A 54 6.09 -20.83 9.07
C VAL A 54 5.82 -19.91 7.90
N GLN A 55 5.58 -20.50 6.73
CA GLN A 55 5.27 -19.76 5.53
C GLN A 55 3.81 -19.29 5.53
N ALA A 56 3.60 -17.98 5.40
CA ALA A 56 2.28 -17.39 5.22
C ALA A 56 2.08 -16.95 3.76
N VAL A 57 0.92 -17.26 3.18
CA VAL A 57 0.55 -16.89 1.80
C VAL A 57 -0.65 -15.95 1.84
N VAL A 58 -0.46 -14.72 1.34
CA VAL A 58 -1.51 -13.70 1.29
C VAL A 58 -1.83 -13.37 -0.17
N PRO A 59 -3.06 -13.68 -0.65
CA PRO A 59 -3.54 -13.20 -1.95
C PRO A 59 -3.73 -11.67 -1.94
N HIS A 60 -3.39 -10.96 -3.02
CA HIS A 60 -3.56 -9.49 -3.04
C HIS A 60 -5.03 -9.05 -3.17
N ASN A 61 -5.89 -9.88 -3.76
CA ASN A 61 -7.28 -9.53 -4.09
C ASN A 61 -8.16 -9.25 -2.86
N VAL A 62 -7.78 -9.76 -1.70
CA VAL A 62 -8.51 -9.57 -0.42
C VAL A 62 -8.09 -8.32 0.34
N CYS A 63 -7.06 -7.60 -0.14
CA CYS A 63 -6.47 -6.47 0.56
C CYS A 63 -7.08 -5.11 0.22
N VAL A 64 -7.98 -5.03 -0.77
CA VAL A 64 -8.56 -3.77 -1.23
C VAL A 64 -10.09 -3.88 -1.32
N GLU A 65 -10.77 -2.77 -1.07
CA GLU A 65 -12.22 -2.66 -1.24
C GLU A 65 -12.59 -2.24 -2.66
N ASP A 66 -13.79 -2.62 -3.10
CA ASP A 66 -14.34 -2.22 -4.38
C ASP A 66 -14.36 -0.69 -4.52
N GLY A 67 -13.77 -0.19 -5.59
CA GLY A 67 -13.73 1.23 -5.89
C GLY A 67 -12.60 1.99 -5.20
N SER A 68 -11.60 1.31 -4.67
CA SER A 68 -10.55 1.92 -3.86
C SER A 68 -9.13 1.48 -4.25
N VAL A 69 -8.14 2.14 -3.64
CA VAL A 69 -6.74 1.79 -3.69
C VAL A 69 -6.21 1.58 -2.28
N THR A 70 -5.39 0.55 -2.07
CA THR A 70 -4.73 0.26 -0.80
C THR A 70 -3.22 0.19 -0.99
N PHE A 71 -2.49 0.86 -0.11
CA PHE A 71 -1.03 0.88 -0.07
C PHE A 71 -0.59 0.03 1.10
N MET A 72 0.29 -0.93 0.88
CA MET A 72 0.75 -1.80 1.96
C MET A 72 2.12 -2.41 1.69
N GLY A 73 2.89 -2.59 2.77
CA GLY A 73 4.07 -3.43 2.73
C GLY A 73 3.69 -4.90 2.86
N LEU A 74 4.29 -5.76 2.04
CA LEU A 74 4.05 -7.20 2.03
C LEU A 74 5.37 -7.96 1.88
N GLY A 75 5.86 -8.55 2.97
CA GLY A 75 7.08 -9.36 2.95
C GLY A 75 8.31 -8.61 2.43
N GLY A 76 8.49 -7.35 2.84
CA GLY A 76 9.61 -6.50 2.41
C GLY A 76 9.43 -5.84 1.04
N ARG A 77 8.27 -6.00 0.40
CA ARG A 77 7.92 -5.34 -0.87
C ARG A 77 6.84 -4.29 -0.65
N ALA A 78 6.83 -3.25 -1.47
CA ALA A 78 5.79 -2.24 -1.47
C ALA A 78 4.72 -2.60 -2.50
N ALA A 79 3.46 -2.68 -2.11
CA ALA A 79 2.35 -3.01 -2.99
C ALA A 79 1.30 -1.89 -3.01
N ILE A 80 0.76 -1.64 -4.20
CA ILE A 80 -0.41 -0.81 -4.49
C ILE A 80 -1.47 -1.74 -5.09
N VAL A 81 -2.55 -1.96 -4.35
CA VAL A 81 -3.64 -2.85 -4.76
C VAL A 81 -4.86 -2.00 -5.10
N VAL A 82 -5.43 -2.21 -6.30
CA VAL A 82 -6.52 -1.40 -6.85
C VAL A 82 -7.73 -2.29 -7.14
N GLY A 83 -8.88 -1.95 -6.57
CA GLY A 83 -10.16 -2.59 -6.87
C GLY A 83 -11.01 -1.72 -7.79
N LEU A 84 -10.99 -1.97 -9.10
CA LEU A 84 -11.84 -1.24 -10.05
C LEU A 84 -13.28 -1.79 -10.05
N THR A 85 -14.23 -0.89 -10.24
CA THR A 85 -15.65 -1.23 -10.44
C THR A 85 -16.12 -0.71 -11.79
N PRO A 86 -17.24 -1.23 -12.34
CA PRO A 86 -17.87 -0.71 -13.55
C PRO A 86 -18.08 0.81 -13.57
N ARG A 87 -18.24 1.43 -12.38
CA ARG A 87 -18.38 2.89 -12.24
C ARG A 87 -17.07 3.64 -12.49
N LEU A 88 -15.94 3.07 -12.09
CA LEU A 88 -14.62 3.66 -12.31
C LEU A 88 -14.11 3.37 -13.72
N ARG A 89 -14.35 2.15 -14.22
CA ARG A 89 -14.02 1.71 -15.57
C ARG A 89 -14.97 0.57 -15.96
N PRO A 90 -15.53 0.51 -17.17
CA PRO A 90 -16.48 -0.55 -17.54
C PRO A 90 -15.86 -1.97 -17.56
N ASP A 91 -14.61 -2.10 -18.01
CA ASP A 91 -13.88 -3.36 -18.10
C ASP A 91 -12.35 -3.18 -18.04
N LEU A 92 -11.61 -4.30 -18.01
CA LEU A 92 -10.14 -4.32 -17.99
C LEU A 92 -9.48 -4.39 -19.38
N TYR A 93 -10.25 -4.43 -20.47
CA TYR A 93 -9.66 -4.57 -21.80
C TYR A 93 -8.88 -3.30 -22.16
N GLY A 94 -7.71 -3.48 -22.78
CA GLY A 94 -6.79 -2.41 -23.15
C GLY A 94 -6.01 -1.79 -21.98
N LEU A 95 -6.51 -1.88 -20.74
CA LEU A 95 -5.81 -1.31 -19.58
C LEU A 95 -4.47 -1.98 -19.36
N GLY A 96 -4.42 -3.30 -19.56
CA GLY A 96 -3.20 -4.06 -19.30
C GLY A 96 -2.07 -3.68 -20.25
N GLU A 97 -2.41 -3.46 -21.52
CA GLU A 97 -1.53 -2.98 -22.57
C GLU A 97 -1.12 -1.52 -22.32
N ALA A 98 -2.08 -0.64 -22.01
CA ALA A 98 -1.80 0.76 -21.69
C ALA A 98 -0.86 0.93 -20.49
N VAL A 99 -1.04 0.15 -19.42
CA VAL A 99 -0.13 0.15 -18.25
C VAL A 99 1.28 -0.32 -18.63
N GLN A 100 1.41 -1.27 -19.57
CA GLN A 100 2.72 -1.71 -20.03
C GLN A 100 3.42 -0.66 -20.89
N ASP A 101 2.68 0.03 -21.76
CA ASP A 101 3.23 0.96 -22.74
C ASP A 101 3.50 2.35 -22.14
N GLU A 102 2.57 2.86 -21.32
CA GLU A 102 2.60 4.22 -20.78
C GLU A 102 3.01 4.27 -19.30
N GLY A 103 2.82 3.18 -18.57
CA GLY A 103 2.98 3.15 -17.12
C GLY A 103 1.79 3.76 -16.38
N ALA A 104 1.95 3.97 -15.08
CA ALA A 104 0.99 4.68 -14.24
C ALA A 104 1.69 5.89 -13.59
N LEU A 105 0.91 6.77 -12.96
CA LEU A 105 1.43 7.92 -12.24
C LEU A 105 0.99 7.87 -10.78
N LEU A 106 1.96 7.91 -9.87
CA LEU A 106 1.73 8.03 -8.44
C LEU A 106 2.10 9.43 -7.98
N HIS A 107 1.19 10.13 -7.32
CA HIS A 107 1.50 11.36 -6.60
C HIS A 107 1.53 11.08 -5.11
N LEU A 108 2.61 11.48 -4.43
CA LEU A 108 2.75 11.37 -2.98
C LEU A 108 2.97 12.75 -2.37
N ASP A 109 1.88 13.44 -2.07
CA ASP A 109 1.94 14.79 -1.50
C ASP A 109 1.92 14.75 0.03
N ALA A 110 2.74 15.56 0.66
CA ALA A 110 2.88 15.57 2.10
C ALA A 110 2.15 16.77 2.71
N HIS A 111 1.28 16.46 3.66
CA HIS A 111 0.51 17.44 4.42
C HIS A 111 0.80 17.26 5.92
N PRO A 112 0.46 18.26 6.76
CA PRO A 112 0.56 18.12 8.20
C PRO A 112 -0.13 16.84 8.70
N GLY A 113 0.67 15.88 9.12
CA GLY A 113 0.24 14.62 9.73
C GLY A 113 -0.20 13.49 8.80
N PHE A 114 -0.18 13.67 7.48
CA PHE A 114 -0.52 12.59 6.54
C PHE A 114 0.13 12.77 5.16
N LEU A 115 0.18 11.68 4.40
CA LEU A 115 0.51 11.69 2.97
C LEU A 115 -0.78 11.54 2.18
N ARG A 116 -1.03 12.42 1.20
CA ARG A 116 -2.04 12.16 0.17
C ARG A 116 -1.37 11.33 -0.93
N ALA A 117 -1.91 10.17 -1.21
CA ALA A 117 -1.52 9.35 -2.35
C ALA A 117 -2.62 9.39 -3.41
N SER A 118 -2.23 9.67 -4.65
CA SER A 118 -3.11 9.62 -5.81
C SER A 118 -2.50 8.69 -6.85
N LEU A 119 -3.26 7.70 -7.30
CA LEU A 119 -2.85 6.83 -8.40
C LEU A 119 -3.70 7.13 -9.63
N LEU A 120 -3.04 7.56 -10.69
CA LEU A 120 -3.63 7.72 -12.01
C LEU A 120 -3.18 6.56 -12.91
N LEU A 121 -4.15 5.78 -13.37
CA LEU A 121 -3.95 4.72 -14.35
C LEU A 121 -4.06 5.30 -15.78
N PRO A 122 -3.32 4.75 -16.75
CA PRO A 122 -3.42 5.20 -18.13
C PRO A 122 -4.80 4.88 -18.71
N ASP A 123 -5.24 5.71 -19.66
CA ASP A 123 -6.59 5.64 -20.25
C ASP A 123 -7.72 5.63 -19.20
N THR A 124 -7.49 6.27 -18.05
CA THR A 124 -8.53 6.54 -17.06
C THR A 124 -8.60 8.03 -16.80
N GLU A 125 -9.82 8.55 -16.68
CA GLU A 125 -10.06 9.93 -16.24
C GLU A 125 -10.19 10.02 -14.71
N VAL A 126 -9.89 8.94 -13.99
CA VAL A 126 -10.18 8.81 -12.56
C VAL A 126 -8.89 8.68 -11.77
N ASP A 127 -8.70 9.64 -10.88
CA ASP A 127 -7.66 9.59 -9.86
C ASP A 127 -8.16 8.78 -8.65
N LEU A 128 -7.40 7.75 -8.27
CA LEU A 128 -7.65 6.98 -7.07
C LEU A 128 -6.90 7.62 -5.90
N ASP A 129 -7.60 8.53 -5.22
CA ASP A 129 -7.08 9.30 -4.09
C ASP A 129 -7.29 8.60 -2.75
N THR A 130 -6.28 8.67 -1.88
CA THR A 130 -6.38 8.22 -0.49
C THR A 130 -5.43 8.99 0.44
N GLY A 131 -5.78 9.07 1.72
CA GLY A 131 -4.92 9.59 2.77
C GLY A 131 -4.18 8.45 3.47
N LEU A 132 -2.87 8.56 3.62
CA LEU A 132 -2.01 7.59 4.27
C LEU A 132 -1.51 8.17 5.60
N ARG A 133 -1.85 7.50 6.70
CA ARG A 133 -1.33 7.84 8.03
C ARG A 133 -0.12 6.99 8.35
N LEU A 134 0.89 7.60 8.96
CA LEU A 134 2.09 6.90 9.37
C LEU A 134 1.94 6.12 10.66
N ASP A 135 0.87 6.28 11.42
CA ASP A 135 0.64 5.43 12.59
C ASP A 135 0.16 4.00 12.21
N GLN A 136 -0.05 3.75 10.91
CA GLN A 136 -0.40 2.45 10.34
C GLN A 136 0.83 1.67 9.89
N GLY A 137 0.96 0.43 10.37
CA GLY A 137 2.07 -0.45 10.05
C GLY A 137 2.15 -0.79 8.56
N ASP A 138 1.01 -1.03 7.90
CA ASP A 138 0.95 -1.32 6.46
C ASP A 138 1.56 -0.18 5.62
N ILE A 139 1.24 1.07 5.99
CA ILE A 139 1.78 2.27 5.33
C ILE A 139 3.28 2.43 5.59
N GLN A 140 3.72 2.23 6.83
CA GLN A 140 5.16 2.32 7.13
C GLN A 140 5.96 1.25 6.40
N GLU A 141 5.47 0.01 6.34
CA GLU A 141 6.13 -1.09 5.63
C GLU A 141 6.16 -0.83 4.12
N PHE A 142 5.07 -0.28 3.55
CA PHE A 142 5.03 0.20 2.16
C PHE A 142 6.14 1.22 1.91
N LEU A 143 6.19 2.29 2.71
CA LEU A 143 7.16 3.37 2.53
C LEU A 143 8.60 2.86 2.75
N HIS A 144 8.83 2.01 3.74
CA HIS A 144 10.14 1.44 4.01
C HIS A 144 10.66 0.63 2.81
N ALA A 145 9.85 -0.29 2.30
CA ALA A 145 10.21 -1.12 1.15
C ALA A 145 10.42 -0.26 -0.12
N ALA A 146 9.47 0.64 -0.41
CA ALA A 146 9.53 1.51 -1.58
C ALA A 146 10.73 2.48 -1.51
N TYR A 147 11.04 3.02 -0.34
CA TYR A 147 12.19 3.90 -0.13
C TYR A 147 13.52 3.19 -0.40
N ALA A 148 13.62 1.93 0.03
CA ALA A 148 14.83 1.14 -0.12
C ALA A 148 15.11 0.78 -1.58
N SER A 149 14.08 0.34 -2.32
CA SER A 149 14.21 -0.25 -3.65
C SER A 149 13.80 0.66 -4.82
N GLU A 150 13.09 1.77 -4.54
CA GLU A 150 12.37 2.57 -5.56
C GLU A 150 11.57 1.69 -6.54
N THR A 151 10.95 0.64 -6.00
CA THR A 151 10.16 -0.33 -6.74
C THR A 151 8.85 -0.55 -5.99
N VAL A 152 7.75 -0.66 -6.73
CA VAL A 152 6.41 -0.97 -6.20
C VAL A 152 5.76 -2.06 -7.05
N GLU A 153 4.97 -2.91 -6.42
CA GLU A 153 4.08 -3.83 -7.12
C GLU A 153 2.73 -3.14 -7.32
N LEU A 154 2.21 -3.17 -8.54
CA LEU A 154 0.90 -2.64 -8.89
C LEU A 154 -0.02 -3.81 -9.26
N HIS A 155 -1.07 -4.00 -8.47
CA HIS A 155 -2.03 -5.08 -8.62
C HIS A 155 -3.40 -4.49 -8.92
N ILE A 156 -3.91 -4.68 -10.14
CA ILE A 156 -5.20 -4.13 -10.57
C ILE A 156 -6.20 -5.27 -10.77
N GLN A 157 -7.29 -5.22 -10.01
CA GLN A 157 -8.42 -6.13 -10.16
C GLN A 157 -9.70 -5.38 -10.53
N HIS A 158 -10.71 -6.12 -10.98
CA HIS A 158 -11.99 -5.55 -11.39
C HIS A 158 -13.15 -6.42 -10.92
N THR A 159 -14.20 -5.83 -10.34
CA THR A 159 -15.27 -6.60 -9.68
C THR A 159 -16.08 -7.51 -10.58
N THR A 160 -16.09 -7.24 -11.90
CA THR A 160 -16.78 -8.06 -12.90
C THR A 160 -15.86 -9.00 -13.68
N HIS A 161 -14.56 -9.03 -13.38
CA HIS A 161 -13.59 -9.88 -14.08
C HIS A 161 -12.73 -10.65 -13.09
N ASP A 162 -12.53 -11.95 -13.32
CA ASP A 162 -11.60 -12.78 -12.52
C ASP A 162 -10.11 -12.48 -12.83
N ARG A 163 -9.85 -11.60 -13.80
CA ARG A 163 -8.50 -11.25 -14.25
C ARG A 163 -7.86 -10.27 -13.27
N LEU A 164 -6.68 -10.64 -12.77
CA LEU A 164 -5.77 -9.77 -12.03
C LEU A 164 -4.61 -9.33 -12.95
N LEU A 165 -4.24 -8.05 -12.89
CA LEU A 165 -3.08 -7.50 -13.60
C LEU A 165 -1.95 -7.21 -12.58
N PRO A 166 -0.92 -8.07 -12.49
CA PRO A 166 0.17 -7.91 -11.53
C PRO A 166 1.46 -7.38 -12.19
N TYR A 167 1.86 -6.16 -11.83
CA TYR A 167 3.06 -5.52 -12.38
C TYR A 167 4.10 -5.26 -11.31
N VAL A 168 5.37 -5.40 -11.66
CA VAL A 168 6.47 -4.78 -10.91
C VAL A 168 6.84 -3.49 -11.63
N CYS A 169 6.78 -2.38 -10.92
CA CYS A 169 7.05 -1.06 -11.46
C CYS A 169 8.29 -0.45 -10.80
N SER A 170 9.19 0.08 -11.62
CA SER A 170 10.16 1.05 -11.12
C SER A 170 9.44 2.36 -10.79
N ALA A 171 9.82 3.00 -9.69
CA ALA A 171 9.22 4.21 -9.15
C ALA A 171 10.32 5.27 -8.89
N PRO A 172 11.07 5.68 -9.93
CA PRO A 172 12.19 6.60 -9.75
C PRO A 172 11.72 7.93 -9.15
N GLY A 173 12.38 8.36 -8.07
CA GLY A 173 12.05 9.62 -7.39
C GLY A 173 11.07 9.46 -6.22
N LEU A 174 10.55 8.26 -5.96
CA LEU A 174 9.75 7.99 -4.75
C LEU A 174 10.51 8.39 -3.50
N ARG A 175 11.80 8.03 -3.41
CA ARG A 175 12.64 8.39 -2.27
C ARG A 175 12.68 9.91 -2.06
N ARG A 176 12.89 10.65 -3.15
CA ARG A 176 12.95 12.11 -3.15
C ARG A 176 11.62 12.74 -2.73
N ALA A 177 10.49 12.22 -3.23
CA ALA A 177 9.16 12.70 -2.86
C ALA A 177 8.91 12.53 -1.35
N VAL A 178 9.20 11.34 -0.82
CA VAL A 178 9.12 11.05 0.62
C VAL A 178 10.08 11.93 1.43
N ASP A 179 11.31 12.12 0.95
CA ASP A 179 12.31 12.95 1.62
C ASP A 179 11.87 14.41 1.77
N ALA A 180 11.33 14.99 0.70
CA ALA A 180 10.89 16.40 0.65
C ALA A 180 9.70 16.67 1.58
N GLY A 181 8.80 15.70 1.71
CA GLY A 181 7.58 15.81 2.50
C GLY A 181 7.72 15.43 3.98
N PHE A 182 8.85 14.86 4.38
CA PHE A 182 8.99 14.16 5.66
C PHE A 182 8.52 14.95 6.88
N ALA A 183 8.98 16.19 7.03
CA ALA A 183 8.64 17.02 8.18
C ALA A 183 7.14 17.35 8.30
N GLN A 184 6.38 17.29 7.20
CA GLN A 184 4.94 17.55 7.20
C GLN A 184 4.19 16.33 7.70
N PHE A 185 4.39 15.17 7.09
CA PHE A 185 3.61 13.97 7.40
C PHE A 185 3.98 13.31 8.73
N THR A 186 5.11 13.68 9.35
CA THR A 186 5.47 13.22 10.70
C THR A 186 4.88 14.07 11.83
N GLN A 187 4.13 15.13 11.50
CA GLN A 187 3.33 15.86 12.49
C GLN A 187 2.18 14.97 13.01
N PRO A 188 1.51 15.35 14.11
CA PRO A 188 0.33 14.61 14.56
C PRO A 188 -0.72 14.49 13.44
N PRO A 189 -1.32 13.31 13.24
CA PRO A 189 -2.35 13.13 12.21
C PRO A 189 -3.58 13.98 12.54
N PRO A 190 -4.34 14.44 11.52
CA PRO A 190 -5.62 15.09 11.75
C PRO A 190 -6.63 14.11 12.39
N ASP A 191 -7.54 14.64 13.21
CA ASP A 191 -8.61 13.85 13.82
C ASP A 191 -9.55 13.25 12.77
N ASP A 192 -9.87 14.04 11.73
CA ASP A 192 -10.65 13.61 10.56
C ASP A 192 -9.78 13.64 9.30
N LEU A 193 -9.25 12.46 8.95
CA LEU A 193 -8.43 12.30 7.75
C LEU A 193 -9.24 12.51 6.46
N ALA A 194 -10.50 12.09 6.42
CA ALA A 194 -11.31 12.18 5.21
C ALA A 194 -11.57 13.66 4.86
N ALA A 195 -11.93 14.47 5.87
CA ALA A 195 -12.08 15.91 5.69
C ALA A 195 -10.75 16.59 5.31
N ALA A 196 -9.64 16.19 5.94
CA ALA A 196 -8.32 16.73 5.63
C ALA A 196 -7.89 16.45 4.19
N VAL A 197 -8.11 15.22 3.69
CA VAL A 197 -7.84 14.83 2.30
C VAL A 197 -8.73 15.62 1.34
N ALA A 198 -10.03 15.74 1.64
CA ALA A 198 -10.97 16.50 0.80
C ALA A 198 -10.58 17.98 0.67
N ALA A 199 -10.04 18.59 1.74
CA ALA A 199 -9.61 19.99 1.76
C ALA A 199 -8.39 20.28 0.86
N VAL A 200 -7.58 19.25 0.58
CA VAL A 200 -6.38 19.36 -0.26
C VAL A 200 -6.54 18.64 -1.60
N ASN A 201 -7.74 18.16 -1.91
CA ASN A 201 -8.01 17.52 -3.19
C ASN A 201 -8.03 18.59 -4.31
N GLY A 202 -7.47 18.25 -5.48
CA GLY A 202 -7.35 19.15 -6.63
C GLY A 202 -6.08 20.02 -6.69
N THR A 203 -5.30 20.13 -5.60
CA THR A 203 -3.98 20.79 -5.64
C THR A 203 -2.88 19.74 -5.80
N LEU A 204 -2.60 19.30 -7.03
CA LEU A 204 -1.50 18.37 -7.29
C LEU A 204 -0.19 19.14 -7.44
N ASN A 205 0.71 19.02 -6.46
CA ASN A 205 2.07 19.54 -6.58
C ASN A 205 2.84 18.75 -7.66
N PRO A 206 3.29 19.37 -8.77
CA PRO A 206 4.00 18.64 -9.82
C PRO A 206 5.33 18.03 -9.34
N ALA A 207 5.91 18.55 -8.27
CA ALA A 207 7.18 18.09 -7.72
C ALA A 207 7.07 16.74 -6.95
N VAL A 208 5.85 16.24 -6.70
CA VAL A 208 5.62 14.96 -6.00
C VAL A 208 5.16 13.83 -6.91
N ARG A 209 5.36 14.01 -8.23
CA ARG A 209 5.05 13.02 -9.26
C ARG A 209 6.11 11.93 -9.30
N VAL A 210 5.66 10.68 -9.18
CA VAL A 210 6.47 9.46 -9.26
C VAL A 210 5.93 8.63 -10.43
N PRO A 211 6.57 8.65 -11.61
CA PRO A 211 6.16 7.81 -12.71
C PRO A 211 6.43 6.34 -12.36
N LEU A 212 5.49 5.47 -12.72
CA LEU A 212 5.58 4.03 -12.49
C LEU A 212 5.77 3.33 -13.83
N HIS A 213 6.96 2.81 -14.08
CA HIS A 213 7.26 2.11 -15.33
C HIS A 213 7.31 0.60 -15.10
N VAL A 214 6.55 -0.16 -15.88
CA VAL A 214 6.52 -1.62 -15.79
C VAL A 214 7.88 -2.19 -16.16
N THR A 215 8.42 -3.02 -15.27
CA THR A 215 9.71 -3.71 -15.45
C THR A 215 9.57 -5.22 -15.40
N GLY A 216 8.41 -5.73 -14.97
CA GLY A 216 8.16 -7.16 -14.86
C GLY A 216 6.75 -7.49 -14.39
N LYS A 217 6.55 -8.77 -14.06
CA LYS A 217 5.28 -9.28 -13.51
C LYS A 217 5.44 -9.54 -12.01
N ALA A 218 4.50 -9.05 -11.22
CA ALA A 218 4.48 -9.31 -9.78
C ALA A 218 3.89 -10.69 -9.47
N ALA A 219 4.21 -11.22 -8.30
CA ALA A 219 3.60 -12.45 -7.81
C ALA A 219 2.14 -12.19 -7.40
N LEU A 220 1.22 -13.09 -7.74
CA LEU A 220 -0.21 -12.95 -7.38
C LEU A 220 -0.47 -13.06 -5.88
N ALA A 221 0.47 -13.66 -5.14
CA ALA A 221 0.44 -13.77 -3.70
C ALA A 221 1.81 -13.42 -3.12
N VAL A 222 1.81 -12.96 -1.88
CA VAL A 222 3.03 -12.74 -1.11
C VAL A 222 3.24 -13.91 -0.18
N VAL A 223 4.46 -14.41 -0.21
CA VAL A 223 4.93 -15.50 0.61
C VAL A 223 6.01 -14.95 1.52
N PHE A 224 5.82 -15.04 2.83
CA PHE A 224 6.85 -14.64 3.79
C PHE A 224 6.89 -15.60 4.97
N ASP A 225 8.09 -15.74 5.51
CA ASP A 225 8.35 -16.56 6.66
C ASP A 225 8.03 -15.79 7.94
N VAL A 226 7.30 -16.46 8.82
CA VAL A 226 6.91 -15.97 10.13
C VAL A 226 7.58 -16.85 11.17
N GLU A 227 8.51 -16.29 11.92
CA GLU A 227 9.14 -17.00 13.03
C GLU A 227 8.19 -17.09 14.24
N VAL A 228 8.08 -18.31 14.79
CA VAL A 228 7.23 -18.69 15.92
C VAL A 228 8.01 -18.81 17.21
#